data_AF-A0A382P2T5-F1
#
_entry.id   AF-A0A382P2T5-F1
#
_cell.length_a   1.000
_cell.length_b   1.000
_cell.length_c   1.000
_cell.angle_alpha   90.00
_cell.angle_beta   90.00
_cell.angle_gamma   90.00
#
_symmetry.space_group_name_H-M   'P 1'
#
loop_
_entity.id
_entity.type
_entity.pdbx_description
1 polymer ?
#
loop_
_entity_poly.entity_id
_entity_poly.type
_entity_poly.pdbx_seq_one_letter_code
_entity_poly.pdbx_strand_id
1 'polypeptide(L)' 'MGSSRIVRAAAVQLAPVLFDRDGSTQKVLEAIGEAERKDVNLLV' A
#
# COMPACT_ATOMS: atom_id res chain seq x y z
N MET A 1 6.88 10.22 26.55
CA MET A 1 5.53 9.98 26.01
C MET A 1 5.46 10.69 24.67
N GLY A 2 5.09 9.96 23.61
CA GLY A 2 5.37 10.32 22.21
C GLY A 2 4.68 11.59 21.74
N SER A 3 5.32 12.29 20.80
CA SER A 3 4.68 13.41 20.12
C SER A 3 3.46 12.94 19.34
N SER A 4 2.43 13.79 19.25
CA SER A 4 1.28 13.56 18.39
C SER A 4 1.73 13.62 16.93
N ARG A 5 2.11 12.47 16.35
CA ARG A 5 2.41 12.34 14.93
C ARG A 5 1.13 11.98 14.19
N ILE A 6 0.73 12.81 13.24
CA ILE A 6 -0.33 12.45 12.28
C ILE A 6 0.27 11.44 11.32
N VAL A 7 -0.36 10.27 11.21
CA VAL A 7 0.02 9.20 10.27
C VAL A 7 -1.14 9.02 9.30
N ARG A 8 -0.88 9.22 8.01
CA ARG A 8 -1.86 8.91 6.97
C ARG A 8 -1.73 7.44 6.60
N ALA A 9 -2.76 6.65 6.85
CA ALA A 9 -2.79 5.23 6.51
C ALA A 9 -3.80 4.95 5.38
N ALA A 10 -3.55 3.89 4.60
CA ALA A 10 -4.49 3.36 3.62
C ALA A 10 -4.62 1.85 3.79
N ALA A 11 -5.83 1.34 3.60
CA ALA A 11 -6.09 -0.08 3.43
C ALA A 11 -6.46 -0.32 1.96
N VAL A 12 -5.77 -1.24 1.30
CA VAL A 12 -5.96 -1.52 -0.13
C VAL A 12 -6.54 -2.91 -0.32
N GLN A 13 -7.72 -2.96 -0.91
CA GLN A 13 -8.29 -4.21 -1.38
C GLN A 13 -7.71 -4.55 -2.75
N LEU A 14 -6.98 -5.67 -2.84
CA LEU A 14 -6.37 -6.16 -4.06
C LEU A 14 -7.00 -7.48 -4.51
N ALA A 15 -7.13 -7.64 -5.82
CA ALA A 15 -7.37 -8.94 -6.44
C ALA A 15 -6.03 -9.53 -6.90
N PRO A 16 -5.57 -10.68 -6.37
CA PRO A 16 -4.29 -11.27 -6.76
C PRO A 16 -4.32 -11.79 -8.21
N VAL A 17 -3.15 -12.13 -8.74
CA VAL A 17 -3.03 -12.91 -9.97
C VAL A 17 -2.84 -14.38 -9.57
N LEU A 18 -3.75 -15.25 -10.01
CA LEU A 18 -3.75 -16.65 -9.59
C LEU A 18 -2.50 -17.37 -10.09
N PHE A 19 -1.83 -18.09 -9.18
CA PHE A 19 -0.62 -18.87 -9.44
C PHE A 19 0.57 -18.07 -10.00
N ASP A 20 0.50 -16.74 -9.94
CA ASP A 20 1.53 -15.84 -10.44
C ASP A 20 1.96 -14.88 -9.33
N ARG A 21 3.12 -15.18 -8.75
CA ARG A 21 3.75 -14.36 -7.72
C ARG A 21 4.17 -13.01 -8.28
N ASP A 22 4.75 -12.97 -9.48
CA ASP A 22 5.32 -11.75 -10.04
C ASP A 22 4.20 -10.80 -10.46
N GLY A 23 3.14 -11.32 -11.08
CA GLY A 23 1.93 -10.55 -11.38
C GLY A 23 1.23 -10.01 -10.13
N SER A 24 1.19 -10.78 -9.03
CA SER A 24 0.65 -10.27 -7.75
C SER A 24 1.59 -9.24 -7.11
N THR A 25 2.90 -9.42 -7.23
CA THR A 25 3.92 -8.48 -6.73
C THR A 25 3.82 -7.14 -7.46
N GLN A 26 3.62 -7.17 -8.77
CA GLN A 26 3.43 -5.95 -9.57
C GLN A 26 2.24 -5.13 -9.07
N LYS A 27 1.10 -5.77 -8.78
CA LYS A 27 -0.09 -5.08 -8.22
C LYS A 27 0.18 -4.44 -6.86
N VAL A 28 1.00 -5.07 -6.01
CA VAL A 28 1.41 -4.49 -4.72
C VAL A 28 2.28 -3.25 -4.94
N LEU A 29 3.25 -3.32 -5.85
CA LEU A 29 4.12 -2.18 -6.17
C LEU A 29 3.32 -0.99 -6.76
N GLU A 30 2.35 -1.28 -7.62
CA GLU A 30 1.42 -0.27 -8.15
C GLU A 30 0.60 0.38 -7.03
N ALA A 31 0.07 -0.42 -6.09
CA ALA A 31 -0.69 0.09 -4.93
C ALA A 31 0.16 0.99 -4.01
N ILE A 32 1.43 0.64 -3.80
CA ILE A 32 2.39 1.47 -3.05
C ILE A 32 2.60 2.81 -3.77
N GLY A 33 2.80 2.80 -5.09
CA GLY A 33 2.97 4.02 -5.87
C GLY A 33 1.73 4.94 -5.84
N GLU A 34 0.52 4.36 -5.84
CA GLU A 34 -0.72 5.13 -5.65
C GLU A 34 -0.86 5.71 -4.23
N ALA A 35 -0.37 5.00 -3.23
CA ALA A 35 -0.40 5.45 -1.84
C ALA A 35 0.60 6.61 -1.61
N GLU A 36 1.78 6.51 -2.21
CA GLU A 36 2.79 7.57 -2.21
C GLU A 36 2.23 8.86 -2.81
N ARG A 37 1.54 8.79 -3.96
CA ARG A 37 0.86 9.93 -4.59
C ARG A 37 -0.18 10.63 -3.69
N LYS A 38 -0.59 9.98 -2.61
CA LYS A 38 -1.59 10.47 -1.64
C LYS A 38 -0.97 10.77 -0.26
N ASP A 39 0.36 10.85 -0.17
CA ASP A 39 1.12 11.07 1.07
C ASP A 39 0.84 10.03 2.17
N VAL A 40 0.50 8.79 1.79
CA VAL A 40 0.26 7.70 2.74
C VAL A 40 1.59 7.24 3.34
N ASN A 41 1.63 7.11 4.66
CA ASN A 41 2.80 6.70 5.43
C ASN A 41 2.74 5.22 5.83
N LEU A 42 1.56 4.59 5.78
CA LEU A 42 1.34 3.19 6.13
C LEU A 42 0.28 2.59 5.20
N LEU A 43 0.58 1.46 4.57
CA LEU A 43 -0.33 0.74 3.70
C LEU A 43 -0.54 -0.69 4.23
N VAL A 44 -1.79 -1.14 4.23
CA VAL A 44 -2.22 -2.50 4.63
C VAL A 44 -3.04 -3.13 3.51
#